data_AF-A0A260QLN5-F1
#
_entry.id   AF-A0A260QLN5-F1
#
_cell.length_a   1.000
_cell.length_b   1.000
_cell.length_c   1.000
_cell.angle_alpha   90.00
_cell.angle_beta   90.00
_cell.angle_gamma   90.00
#
_symmetry.space_group_name_H-M   'P 1'
#
loop_
_entity.id
_entity.type
_entity.pdbx_description
1 polymer ?
#
loop_
_entity_poly.entity_id
_entity_poly.type
_entity_poly.pdbx_seq_one_letter_code
_entity_poly.pdbx_strand_id
1 'polypeptide(L)'
;MPNTESPTFIAVREAACATVHAWELKMTPFAGMTSAERKRAQERIILEFVYRPDDFDEIDERERPDFALRSNADTEPFGVEITQMFPDGSHARVHMMPGYLESLWEGARHRHRDDVDRLQATTAKVTDKDGNVKHENLPVVLVEHPPTRSDFHAVLAETIEGKSRLNYDHTEFQHINLIVLDWFRLDFNAQRYSASLLLNECVRDALRATPFREVHLLTYDTGPDTSSKAPTTDDDRSVRTLRRVPLKELMLLDRFYSACHGINEILDGTDRDDDAVYLNRLACEFVTRRLEIGKIVNERGGPHVQFGSAAVALTEEGKFEILEFLELPDIHDEAVQIAERLTAEQEERLLEHLSKGALEQGLSYETYDPPSRPRRSRADLDGEN
;
A
#
# COMPACT_ATOMS: atom_id res chain seq x y z
N MET A 1 28.05 -19.87 -26.88
CA MET A 1 28.40 -18.46 -26.61
C MET A 1 27.48 -18.00 -25.50
N PRO A 2 27.98 -17.42 -24.40
CA PRO A 2 27.11 -16.99 -23.32
C PRO A 2 26.33 -15.75 -23.81
N ASN A 3 25.02 -15.77 -23.58
CA ASN A 3 24.17 -14.60 -23.72
C ASN A 3 24.64 -13.56 -22.70
N THR A 4 25.36 -12.54 -23.17
CA THR A 4 25.59 -11.31 -22.42
C THR A 4 24.29 -10.53 -22.43
N GLU A 5 23.53 -10.64 -21.34
CA GLU A 5 22.45 -9.69 -21.04
C GLU A 5 23.07 -8.28 -21.01
N SER A 6 22.55 -7.38 -21.83
CA SER A 6 22.99 -5.99 -21.86
C SER A 6 22.46 -5.31 -20.60
N PRO A 7 23.29 -4.60 -19.81
CA PRO A 7 22.83 -3.88 -18.64
C PRO A 7 21.79 -2.82 -19.06
N THR A 8 20.60 -2.90 -18.48
CA THR A 8 19.56 -1.90 -18.63
C THR A 8 19.97 -0.65 -17.87
N PHE A 9 20.49 0.36 -18.57
CA PHE A 9 20.85 1.65 -17.99
C PHE A 9 19.61 2.52 -17.82
N ILE A 10 19.19 2.75 -16.56
CA ILE A 10 18.21 3.79 -16.26
C ILE A 10 18.97 5.11 -16.14
N ALA A 11 18.97 5.90 -17.22
CA ALA A 11 19.35 7.31 -17.12
C ALA A 11 18.23 8.05 -16.38
N VAL A 12 18.43 8.34 -15.09
CA VAL A 12 17.50 9.16 -14.31
C VAL A 12 17.67 10.61 -14.78
N ARG A 13 16.99 10.98 -15.87
CA ARG A 13 16.49 12.34 -16.02
C ARG A 13 15.15 12.32 -15.31
N GLU A 14 15.04 13.02 -14.19
CA GLU A 14 13.72 13.42 -13.71
C GLU A 14 13.09 14.31 -14.78
N ALA A 15 12.32 13.68 -15.67
CA ALA A 15 11.12 14.24 -16.24
C ALA A 15 9.93 13.86 -15.34
N ALA A 16 10.18 13.76 -14.03
CA ALA A 16 9.19 13.50 -13.02
C ALA A 16 8.64 14.83 -12.53
N CYS A 17 7.31 14.90 -12.50
CA CYS A 17 6.53 15.78 -11.65
C CYS A 17 6.28 17.18 -12.16
N ALA A 18 5.34 17.39 -13.08
CA ALA A 18 4.73 18.72 -13.23
C ALA A 18 3.98 19.18 -11.95
N THR A 19 3.64 18.25 -11.05
CA THR A 19 2.90 18.56 -9.81
C THR A 19 3.80 18.75 -8.58
N VAL A 20 5.02 18.18 -8.56
CA VAL A 20 6.07 18.50 -7.55
C VAL A 20 7.13 19.47 -8.11
N HIS A 21 7.42 19.53 -9.42
CA HIS A 21 8.22 20.62 -10.02
C HIS A 21 7.48 21.96 -10.02
N ALA A 22 6.15 21.98 -10.02
CA ALA A 22 5.43 23.24 -9.77
C ALA A 22 5.80 23.85 -8.39
N TRP A 23 6.30 23.03 -7.45
CA TRP A 23 6.75 23.45 -6.13
C TRP A 23 8.24 23.84 -6.11
N GLU A 24 9.03 23.48 -7.13
CA GLU A 24 10.45 23.83 -7.23
C GLU A 24 10.72 25.17 -7.90
N LEU A 25 9.84 25.66 -8.78
CA LEU A 25 10.12 26.85 -9.58
C LEU A 25 9.54 28.16 -9.05
N LYS A 26 8.73 28.15 -7.98
CA LYS A 26 8.32 29.37 -7.25
C LYS A 26 8.11 29.07 -5.75
N MET A 27 9.11 29.41 -4.94
CA MET A 27 9.20 29.19 -3.49
C MET A 27 9.14 27.71 -3.09
N THR A 28 10.28 27.16 -2.63
CA THR A 28 10.24 25.89 -1.93
C THR A 28 9.32 26.07 -0.71
N PRO A 29 8.23 25.31 -0.55
CA PRO A 29 7.27 25.52 0.54
C PRO A 29 7.89 25.32 1.93
N PHE A 30 9.09 24.74 1.95
CA PHE A 30 9.91 24.51 3.13
C PHE A 30 11.13 25.45 3.21
N ALA A 31 11.16 26.53 2.44
CA ALA A 31 12.22 27.55 2.50
C ALA A 31 12.28 28.16 3.90
N GLY A 32 13.48 28.23 4.48
CA GLY A 32 13.69 28.82 5.80
C GLY A 32 13.28 27.94 6.99
N MET A 33 12.64 26.79 6.75
CA MET A 33 12.37 25.80 7.81
C MET A 33 13.63 25.03 8.20
N THR A 34 13.77 24.74 9.48
CA THR A 34 14.72 23.75 10.00
C THR A 34 14.38 22.35 9.50
N SER A 35 15.32 21.42 9.60
CA SER A 35 15.08 20.01 9.20
C SER A 35 13.94 19.36 9.99
N ALA A 36 13.76 19.72 11.27
CA ALA A 36 12.69 19.20 12.12
C ALA A 36 11.31 19.75 11.71
N GLU A 37 11.21 21.05 11.47
CA GLU A 37 9.97 21.68 10.98
C GLU A 37 9.57 21.13 9.61
N ARG A 38 10.54 20.95 8.72
CA ARG A 38 10.31 20.35 7.41
C ARG A 38 9.80 18.92 7.53
N LYS A 39 10.42 18.11 8.38
CA LYS A 39 10.00 16.73 8.64
C LYS A 39 8.54 16.70 9.11
N ARG A 40 8.18 17.52 10.12
CA ARG A 40 6.81 17.61 10.64
C ARG A 40 5.81 18.06 9.57
N ALA A 41 6.15 19.08 8.80
CA ALA A 41 5.30 19.54 7.71
C ALA A 41 5.08 18.46 6.64
N GLN A 42 6.11 17.67 6.32
CA GLN A 42 5.99 16.53 5.41
C GLN A 42 5.10 15.42 5.98
N GLU A 43 5.29 15.07 7.26
CA GLU A 43 4.46 14.08 7.95
C GLU A 43 2.99 14.53 8.00
N ARG A 44 2.74 15.82 8.26
CA ARG A 44 1.39 16.39 8.20
C ARG A 44 0.75 16.25 6.82
N ILE A 45 1.49 16.56 5.76
CA ILE A 45 1.00 16.37 4.38
C ILE A 45 0.68 14.89 4.12
N ILE A 46 1.53 13.96 4.56
CA ILE A 46 1.32 12.51 4.42
C ILE A 46 0.06 12.07 5.18
N LEU A 47 -0.18 12.59 6.38
CA LEU A 47 -1.39 12.32 7.16
C LEU A 47 -2.64 12.71 6.36
N GLU A 48 -2.62 13.91 5.78
CA GLU A 48 -3.74 14.50 5.04
C GLU A 48 -4.09 13.77 3.74
N PHE A 49 -3.18 12.96 3.20
CA PHE A 49 -3.47 12.05 2.09
C PHE A 49 -4.36 10.86 2.48
N VAL A 50 -4.37 10.48 3.76
CA VAL A 50 -5.15 9.35 4.27
C VAL A 50 -6.40 9.82 5.00
N TYR A 51 -6.27 10.89 5.78
CA TYR A 51 -7.29 11.40 6.68
C TYR A 51 -7.66 12.83 6.31
N ARG A 52 -8.96 13.13 6.22
CA ARG A 52 -9.42 14.50 5.96
C ARG A 52 -9.45 15.26 7.28
N PRO A 53 -8.75 16.40 7.42
CA PRO A 53 -8.73 17.14 8.68
C PRO A 53 -10.11 17.51 9.23
N ASP A 54 -11.07 17.77 8.35
CA ASP A 54 -12.45 18.14 8.73
C ASP A 54 -13.24 17.00 9.40
N ASP A 55 -12.76 15.76 9.33
CA ASP A 55 -13.37 14.60 9.99
C ASP A 55 -13.00 14.52 11.49
N PHE A 56 -12.15 15.43 11.99
CA PHE A 56 -11.57 15.38 13.34
C PHE A 56 -11.75 16.70 14.10
N ASP A 57 -12.12 16.57 15.38
CA ASP A 57 -12.20 17.71 16.32
C ASP A 57 -10.79 18.16 16.72
N GLU A 58 -9.84 17.22 16.75
CA GLU A 58 -8.47 17.45 17.22
C GLU A 58 -7.47 16.57 16.44
N ILE A 59 -6.37 17.19 16.00
CA ILE A 59 -5.20 16.52 15.45
C ILE A 59 -3.97 17.06 16.19
N ASP A 60 -3.48 16.28 17.16
CA ASP A 60 -2.34 16.63 18.00
C ASP A 60 -1.05 15.98 17.47
N GLU A 61 0.02 16.78 17.36
CA GLU A 61 1.35 16.33 16.90
C GLU A 61 2.15 15.84 18.10
N ARG A 62 2.65 14.61 18.05
CA ARG A 62 3.33 13.95 19.17
C ARG A 62 4.64 13.31 18.73
N GLU A 63 5.46 12.90 19.70
CA GLU A 63 6.70 12.16 19.39
C GLU A 63 6.47 10.66 19.16
N ARG A 64 5.38 10.11 19.72
CA ARG A 64 5.02 8.70 19.59
C ARG A 64 3.57 8.45 20.00
N PRO A 65 2.70 7.96 19.09
CA PRO A 65 2.88 7.99 17.63
C PRO A 65 3.02 9.44 17.12
N ASP A 66 3.39 9.64 15.85
CA ASP A 66 3.61 10.99 15.29
C ASP A 66 2.37 11.90 15.41
N PHE A 67 1.16 11.33 15.38
CA PHE A 67 -0.10 12.06 15.58
C PHE A 67 -1.10 11.33 16.46
N ALA A 68 -1.92 12.09 17.17
CA ALA A 68 -3.13 11.64 17.85
C ALA A 68 -4.36 12.31 17.23
N LEU A 69 -5.33 11.53 16.76
CA LEU A 69 -6.51 12.01 16.04
C LEU A 69 -7.75 11.69 16.87
N ARG A 70 -8.60 12.69 17.11
CA ARG A 70 -9.91 12.53 17.76
C ARG A 70 -11.02 12.78 16.74
N SER A 71 -11.74 11.71 16.39
CA SER A 71 -12.89 11.78 15.48
C SER A 71 -14.04 12.56 16.11
N ASN A 72 -14.86 13.21 15.29
CA ASN A 72 -16.07 13.91 15.75
C ASN A 72 -17.10 12.96 16.40
N ALA A 73 -16.97 11.66 16.16
CA ALA A 73 -17.88 10.63 16.67
C ALA A 73 -17.36 9.91 17.93
N ASP A 74 -16.05 9.99 18.21
CA ASP A 74 -15.39 9.16 19.22
C ASP A 74 -14.87 10.00 20.38
N THR A 75 -14.98 9.47 21.61
CA THR A 75 -14.48 10.16 22.80
C THR A 75 -12.97 10.03 22.97
N GLU A 76 -12.41 8.89 22.56
CA GLU A 76 -10.99 8.56 22.71
C GLU A 76 -10.24 8.76 21.39
N PRO A 77 -9.00 9.27 21.40
CA PRO A 77 -8.22 9.41 20.18
C PRO A 77 -7.66 8.06 19.70
N PHE A 78 -7.24 8.01 18.44
CA PHE A 78 -6.36 6.96 17.93
C PHE A 78 -5.04 7.56 17.43
N GLY A 79 -4.01 6.72 17.45
CA GLY A 79 -2.67 7.10 17.04
C GLY A 79 -2.40 6.88 15.56
N VAL A 80 -1.56 7.72 14.96
CA VAL A 80 -1.04 7.52 13.60
C VAL A 80 0.47 7.68 13.58
N GLU A 81 1.17 6.60 13.26
CA GLU A 81 2.60 6.59 12.99
C GLU A 81 2.84 6.79 11.50
N ILE A 82 3.80 7.64 11.13
CA ILE A 82 4.16 7.91 9.75
C ILE A 82 5.61 7.53 9.48
N THR A 83 5.84 6.95 8.32
CA THR A 83 7.20 6.64 7.87
C THR A 83 7.33 6.75 6.38
N GLN A 84 8.56 6.97 5.94
CA GLN A 84 8.92 6.97 4.53
C GLN A 84 9.83 5.79 4.27
N MET A 85 9.55 5.06 3.21
CA MET A 85 10.25 3.85 2.83
C MET A 85 11.08 4.11 1.58
N PHE A 86 12.39 3.90 1.68
CA PHE A 86 13.33 4.11 0.57
C PHE A 86 14.01 2.79 0.20
N PRO A 87 14.43 2.60 -1.07
CA PRO A 87 15.29 1.49 -1.46
C PRO A 87 16.51 1.29 -0.58
N ASP A 88 17.14 2.40 -0.21
CA ASP A 88 18.30 2.41 0.66
C ASP A 88 18.55 3.82 1.24
N GLY A 89 19.60 3.92 2.07
CA GLY A 89 20.02 5.20 2.64
C GLY A 89 20.53 6.21 1.61
N SER A 90 21.06 5.78 0.46
CA SER A 90 21.52 6.68 -0.61
C SER A 90 20.33 7.37 -1.28
N HIS A 91 19.27 6.62 -1.60
CA HIS A 91 18.00 7.13 -2.10
C HIS A 91 17.35 8.08 -1.09
N ALA A 92 17.32 7.71 0.18
CA ALA A 92 16.82 8.59 1.23
C ALA A 92 17.59 9.91 1.28
N ARG A 93 18.92 9.87 1.21
CA ARG A 93 19.75 11.10 1.18
C ARG A 93 19.50 11.93 -0.07
N VAL A 94 19.44 11.33 -1.25
CA VAL A 94 19.19 12.05 -2.52
C VAL A 94 17.86 12.80 -2.47
N HIS A 95 16.81 12.20 -1.92
CA HIS A 95 15.48 12.82 -1.85
C HIS A 95 15.29 13.76 -0.66
N MET A 96 15.94 13.49 0.48
CA MET A 96 15.70 14.23 1.72
C MET A 96 16.75 15.29 2.03
N MET A 97 17.96 15.20 1.47
CA MET A 97 19.01 16.19 1.67
C MET A 97 18.92 17.29 0.60
N PRO A 98 18.58 18.53 0.98
CA PRO A 98 18.37 19.61 0.00
C PRO A 98 19.66 19.92 -0.76
N GLY A 99 19.56 20.04 -2.09
CA GLY A 99 20.70 20.36 -2.96
C GLY A 99 21.69 19.21 -3.16
N TYR A 100 21.42 18.00 -2.62
CA TYR A 100 22.41 16.93 -2.69
C TYR A 100 22.52 16.36 -4.10
N LEU A 101 21.41 16.07 -4.76
CA LEU A 101 21.40 15.58 -6.14
C LEU A 101 22.06 16.59 -7.11
N GLU A 102 21.74 17.87 -6.96
CA GLU A 102 22.30 18.95 -7.75
C GLU A 102 23.81 19.06 -7.53
N SER A 103 24.26 18.95 -6.28
CA SER A 103 25.70 18.95 -5.99
C SER A 103 26.42 17.76 -6.63
N LEU A 104 25.77 16.59 -6.72
CA LEU A 104 26.34 15.43 -7.41
C LEU A 104 26.41 15.67 -8.93
N TRP A 105 25.40 16.31 -9.54
CA TRP A 105 25.45 16.72 -10.95
C TRP A 105 26.56 17.73 -11.24
N GLU A 106 26.85 18.61 -10.28
CA GLU A 106 27.96 19.57 -10.35
C GLU A 106 29.34 18.93 -10.11
N GLY A 107 29.40 17.61 -9.88
CA GLY A 107 30.63 16.87 -9.64
C GLY A 107 31.20 17.03 -8.24
N ALA A 108 30.38 17.46 -7.27
CA ALA A 108 30.79 17.49 -5.86
C ALA A 108 31.06 16.07 -5.34
N ARG A 109 31.82 15.99 -4.25
CA ARG A 109 32.09 14.71 -3.58
C ARG A 109 30.84 14.18 -2.90
N HIS A 110 30.67 12.86 -2.89
CA HIS A 110 29.68 12.19 -2.06
C HIS A 110 29.81 12.60 -0.60
N ARG A 111 28.67 12.80 0.06
CA ARG A 111 28.61 13.18 1.47
C ARG A 111 28.70 11.97 2.40
N HIS A 112 28.39 10.78 1.89
CA HIS A 112 28.45 9.53 2.65
C HIS A 112 29.27 8.48 1.91
N ARG A 113 29.96 7.60 2.65
CA ARG A 113 30.79 6.53 2.07
C ARG A 113 29.95 5.58 1.21
N ASP A 114 28.80 5.15 1.72
CA ASP A 114 27.90 4.22 1.01
C ASP A 114 27.38 4.78 -0.32
N ASP A 115 27.39 6.10 -0.50
CA ASP A 115 26.94 6.72 -1.75
C ASP A 115 27.96 6.59 -2.88
N VAL A 116 29.25 6.44 -2.54
CA VAL A 116 30.35 6.35 -3.52
C VAL A 116 30.15 5.15 -4.45
N ASP A 117 29.75 4.02 -3.87
CA ASP A 117 29.58 2.77 -4.61
C ASP A 117 28.19 2.68 -5.28
N ARG A 118 27.19 3.48 -4.84
CA ARG A 118 25.80 3.40 -5.33
C ARG A 118 25.41 4.48 -6.32
N LEU A 119 25.99 5.69 -6.20
CA LEU A 119 25.62 6.86 -6.99
C LEU A 119 26.80 7.27 -7.87
N GLN A 120 26.77 6.88 -9.14
CA GLN A 120 27.85 7.22 -10.07
C GLN A 120 27.54 8.52 -10.82
N ALA A 121 28.14 9.64 -10.36
CA ALA A 121 28.08 10.91 -11.08
C ALA A 121 28.98 10.84 -12.33
N THR A 122 28.37 10.96 -13.52
CA THR A 122 29.06 10.86 -14.81
C THR A 122 28.36 11.72 -15.87
N THR A 123 28.82 11.62 -17.12
CA THR A 123 28.14 12.26 -18.26
C THR A 123 27.62 11.21 -19.23
N ALA A 124 26.47 11.48 -19.83
CA ALA A 124 25.81 10.60 -20.80
C ALA A 124 25.61 11.30 -22.15
N LYS A 125 25.63 10.50 -23.22
CA LYS A 125 25.24 10.91 -24.57
C LYS A 125 23.80 10.47 -24.81
N VAL A 126 22.92 11.40 -25.17
CA VAL A 126 21.51 11.12 -25.48
C VAL A 126 21.30 11.20 -26.98
N THR A 127 20.80 10.14 -27.59
CA THR A 127 20.47 10.06 -29.02
C THR A 127 18.96 9.87 -29.21
N ASP A 128 18.42 10.37 -30.32
CA ASP A 128 17.09 9.94 -30.75
C ASP A 128 17.09 8.53 -31.35
N LYS A 129 15.91 8.04 -31.71
CA LYS A 129 15.70 6.72 -32.35
C LYS A 129 16.46 6.55 -33.66
N ASP A 130 16.79 7.65 -34.33
CA ASP A 130 17.51 7.66 -35.61
C ASP A 130 19.04 7.77 -35.39
N GLY A 131 19.50 7.77 -34.13
CA GLY A 131 20.90 7.84 -33.75
C GLY A 131 21.48 9.26 -33.74
N ASN A 132 20.67 10.29 -33.99
CA ASN A 132 21.14 11.68 -33.94
C ASN A 132 21.36 12.10 -32.49
N VAL A 133 22.50 12.72 -32.22
CA VAL A 133 22.85 13.21 -30.90
C VAL A 133 21.97 14.41 -30.55
N LYS A 134 21.20 14.32 -29.46
CA LYS A 134 20.41 15.43 -28.90
C LYS A 134 21.18 16.16 -27.82
N HIS A 135 21.95 15.42 -27.02
CA HIS A 135 22.80 15.98 -25.98
C HIS A 135 24.13 15.23 -25.93
N GLU A 136 25.21 15.99 -25.88
CA GLU A 136 26.58 15.52 -25.73
C GLU A 136 27.08 15.97 -24.35
N ASN A 137 27.48 15.03 -23.51
CA ASN A 137 27.92 15.25 -22.12
C ASN A 137 26.85 15.74 -21.13
N LEU A 138 25.65 15.17 -21.16
CA LEU A 138 24.62 15.47 -20.16
C LEU A 138 25.05 14.93 -18.79
N PRO A 139 25.19 15.75 -17.72
CA PRO A 139 25.48 15.25 -16.38
C PRO A 139 24.34 14.36 -15.90
N VAL A 140 24.68 13.18 -15.36
CA VAL A 140 23.74 12.19 -14.83
C VAL A 140 24.29 11.58 -13.55
N VAL A 141 23.40 11.09 -12.70
CA VAL A 141 23.74 10.18 -11.60
C VAL A 141 23.14 8.83 -11.95
N LEU A 142 24.00 7.83 -12.16
CA LEU A 142 23.60 6.46 -12.44
C LEU A 142 23.50 5.67 -11.13
N VAL A 143 22.49 4.82 -11.03
CA VAL A 143 22.30 3.86 -9.93
C VAL A 143 22.61 2.46 -10.49
N GLU A 144 23.70 1.84 -10.01
CA GLU A 144 24.25 0.61 -10.59
C GLU A 144 23.37 -0.63 -10.30
N HIS A 145 22.62 -0.58 -9.20
CA HIS A 145 21.71 -1.65 -8.77
C HIS A 145 20.32 -1.07 -8.52
N PRO A 146 19.47 -0.95 -9.56
CA PRO A 146 18.11 -0.49 -9.37
C PRO A 146 17.37 -1.47 -8.45
N PRO A 147 16.54 -0.96 -7.52
CA PRO A 147 15.82 -1.82 -6.59
C PRO A 147 14.90 -2.78 -7.33
N THR A 148 14.86 -4.01 -6.87
CA THR A 148 13.98 -5.05 -7.38
C THR A 148 12.66 -5.09 -6.59
N ARG A 149 11.66 -5.81 -7.12
CA ARG A 149 10.44 -6.10 -6.39
C ARG A 149 10.70 -6.89 -5.09
N SER A 150 11.71 -7.77 -5.10
CA SER A 150 12.09 -8.51 -3.89
C SER A 150 12.64 -7.57 -2.82
N ASP A 151 13.43 -6.56 -3.22
CA ASP A 151 13.95 -5.55 -2.30
C ASP A 151 12.81 -4.70 -1.72
N PHE A 152 11.82 -4.33 -2.54
CA PHE A 152 10.62 -3.65 -2.07
C PHE A 152 9.90 -4.44 -0.97
N HIS A 153 9.63 -5.73 -1.22
CA HIS A 153 8.94 -6.57 -0.23
C HIS A 153 9.74 -6.71 1.06
N ALA A 154 11.05 -6.93 0.96
CA ALA A 154 11.92 -7.01 2.12
C ALA A 154 11.90 -5.72 2.95
N VAL A 155 12.10 -4.57 2.29
CA VAL A 155 12.13 -3.28 2.99
C VAL A 155 10.76 -2.88 3.54
N LEU A 156 9.66 -3.21 2.86
CA LEU A 156 8.31 -2.97 3.38
C LEU A 156 8.04 -3.80 4.65
N ALA A 157 8.38 -5.10 4.62
CA ALA A 157 8.26 -5.96 5.79
C ALA A 157 9.11 -5.44 6.96
N GLU A 158 10.40 -5.14 6.71
CA GLU A 158 11.30 -4.56 7.71
C GLU A 158 10.80 -3.23 8.27
N THR A 159 10.20 -2.38 7.44
CA THR A 159 9.62 -1.10 7.86
C THR A 159 8.45 -1.31 8.81
N ILE A 160 7.52 -2.22 8.46
CA ILE A 160 6.37 -2.56 9.31
C ILE A 160 6.85 -3.17 10.63
N GLU A 161 7.76 -4.14 10.59
CA GLU A 161 8.31 -4.78 11.78
C GLU A 161 9.08 -3.81 12.68
N GLY A 162 9.92 -2.96 12.09
CA GLY A 162 10.69 -1.96 12.82
C GLY A 162 9.80 -0.99 13.58
N LYS A 163 8.72 -0.52 12.94
CA LYS A 163 7.73 0.35 13.57
C LYS A 163 6.84 -0.37 14.59
N SER A 164 6.61 -1.66 14.41
CA SER A 164 5.86 -2.50 15.35
C SER A 164 6.58 -2.71 16.69
N ARG A 165 7.92 -2.59 16.72
CA ARG A 165 8.74 -2.75 17.93
C ARG A 165 8.83 -1.47 18.77
N LEU A 166 8.24 -0.36 18.30
CA LEU A 166 8.19 0.86 19.09
C LEU A 166 7.22 0.68 20.26
N ASN A 167 7.67 1.07 21.45
CA ASN A 167 6.85 0.99 22.65
C ASN A 167 5.86 2.16 22.65
N TYR A 168 4.66 1.93 22.13
CA TYR A 168 3.55 2.88 22.20
C TYR A 168 2.77 2.70 23.50
N ASP A 169 2.22 3.78 24.03
CA ASP A 169 1.26 3.69 25.12
C ASP A 169 -0.14 3.37 24.57
N HIS A 170 -0.47 2.08 24.49
CA HIS A 170 -1.78 1.63 24.03
C HIS A 170 -2.92 1.95 25.01
N THR A 171 -2.65 2.52 26.18
CA THR A 171 -3.70 2.96 27.11
C THR A 171 -4.23 4.36 26.78
N GLU A 172 -3.48 5.15 26.01
CA GLU A 172 -3.89 6.50 25.58
C GLU A 172 -4.69 6.51 24.27
N PHE A 173 -4.68 5.40 23.53
CA PHE A 173 -5.26 5.31 22.19
C PHE A 173 -6.16 4.09 22.05
N GLN A 174 -7.29 4.25 21.38
CA GLN A 174 -8.13 3.10 21.01
C GLN A 174 -7.35 2.08 20.16
N HIS A 175 -6.53 2.60 19.25
CA HIS A 175 -5.67 1.83 18.35
C HIS A 175 -4.62 2.74 17.72
N ILE A 176 -3.69 2.16 16.96
CA ILE A 176 -2.68 2.91 16.21
C ILE A 176 -2.65 2.39 14.77
N ASN A 177 -2.60 3.31 13.81
CA ASN A 177 -2.42 3.01 12.39
C ASN A 177 -1.02 3.41 11.92
N LEU A 178 -0.51 2.75 10.89
CA LEU A 178 0.76 3.07 10.25
C LEU A 178 0.51 3.58 8.83
N ILE A 179 1.13 4.72 8.47
CA ILE A 179 1.21 5.21 7.09
C ILE A 179 2.64 5.07 6.59
N VAL A 180 2.83 4.40 5.46
CA VAL A 180 4.11 4.22 4.78
C VAL A 180 4.08 4.95 3.44
N LEU A 181 4.91 5.97 3.24
CA LEU A 181 5.13 6.60 1.94
C LEU A 181 6.21 5.84 1.15
N ASP A 182 5.84 5.32 -0.01
CA ASP A 182 6.70 4.52 -0.89
C ASP A 182 7.56 5.38 -1.83
N TRP A 183 8.88 5.21 -1.76
CA TRP A 183 9.84 5.80 -2.69
C TRP A 183 10.48 4.79 -3.67
N PHE A 184 10.07 3.52 -3.69
CA PHE A 184 10.57 2.52 -4.65
C PHE A 184 10.10 2.77 -6.09
N ARG A 185 9.05 3.59 -6.28
CA ARG A 185 8.47 3.90 -7.59
C ARG A 185 8.10 2.61 -8.36
N LEU A 186 7.39 1.71 -7.68
CA LEU A 186 6.84 0.52 -8.32
C LEU A 186 5.98 0.91 -9.53
N ASP A 187 5.93 0.04 -10.54
CA ASP A 187 4.99 0.17 -11.66
C ASP A 187 3.58 -0.24 -11.19
N PHE A 188 3.00 0.56 -10.30
CA PHE A 188 1.70 0.34 -9.71
C PHE A 188 0.62 0.97 -10.58
N ASN A 189 -0.18 0.14 -11.24
CA ASN A 189 -1.37 0.60 -11.97
C ASN A 189 -2.60 0.35 -11.12
N ALA A 190 -3.22 1.42 -10.60
CA ALA A 190 -4.37 1.30 -9.69
C ALA A 190 -5.59 0.62 -10.33
N GLN A 191 -5.67 0.55 -11.67
CA GLN A 191 -6.76 -0.11 -12.40
C GLN A 191 -6.50 -1.59 -12.65
N ARG A 192 -5.26 -2.06 -12.51
CA ARG A 192 -4.86 -3.42 -12.88
C ARG A 192 -3.85 -3.99 -11.89
N TYR A 193 -3.94 -3.62 -10.63
CA TYR A 193 -2.94 -4.05 -9.66
C TYR A 193 -3.23 -5.48 -9.19
N SER A 194 -2.17 -6.28 -9.13
CA SER A 194 -2.19 -7.60 -8.50
C SER A 194 -1.76 -7.46 -7.05
N ALA A 195 -2.43 -8.15 -6.12
CA ALA A 195 -1.99 -8.23 -4.74
C ALA A 195 -0.54 -8.72 -4.63
N SER A 196 -0.10 -9.63 -5.52
CA SER A 196 1.28 -10.14 -5.60
C SER A 196 2.34 -9.08 -5.89
N LEU A 197 1.96 -7.93 -6.43
CA LEU A 197 2.87 -6.79 -6.62
C LEU A 197 3.31 -6.23 -5.26
N LEU A 198 2.39 -6.17 -4.30
CA LEU A 198 2.59 -5.55 -3.00
C LEU A 198 2.80 -6.56 -1.87
N LEU A 199 2.24 -7.76 -1.99
CA LEU A 199 2.19 -8.79 -0.97
C LEU A 199 2.93 -10.04 -1.42
N ASN A 200 4.03 -10.35 -0.73
CA ASN A 200 4.61 -11.68 -0.69
C ASN A 200 4.49 -12.26 0.74
N GLU A 201 5.06 -13.43 0.99
CA GLU A 201 4.98 -14.06 2.31
C GLU A 201 5.62 -13.21 3.43
N CYS A 202 6.78 -12.58 3.22
CA CYS A 202 7.38 -11.78 4.30
C CYS A 202 6.55 -10.53 4.65
N VAL A 203 5.94 -9.86 3.66
CA VAL A 203 5.03 -8.73 3.92
C VAL A 203 3.77 -9.21 4.63
N ARG A 204 3.21 -10.37 4.22
CA ARG A 204 2.03 -10.96 4.89
C ARG A 204 2.34 -11.32 6.34
N ASP A 205 3.50 -11.90 6.62
CA ASP A 205 3.95 -12.22 7.98
C ASP A 205 4.06 -10.95 8.83
N ALA A 206 4.69 -9.90 8.30
CA ALA A 206 4.78 -8.60 8.98
C ALA A 206 3.39 -8.00 9.27
N LEU A 207 2.45 -8.07 8.32
CA LEU A 207 1.08 -7.59 8.49
C LEU A 207 0.27 -8.41 9.51
N ARG A 208 0.50 -9.72 9.60
CA ARG A 208 -0.16 -10.56 10.63
C ARG A 208 0.39 -10.25 12.02
N ALA A 209 1.69 -10.06 12.15
CA ALA A 209 2.36 -9.84 13.43
C ALA A 209 2.25 -8.42 13.98
N THR A 210 1.97 -7.43 13.12
CA THR A 210 1.98 -6.01 13.54
C THR A 210 0.81 -5.63 14.45
N PRO A 211 1.05 -4.86 15.53
CA PRO A 211 -0.01 -4.37 16.42
C PRO A 211 -0.79 -3.20 15.81
N PHE A 212 -0.36 -2.64 14.68
CA PHE A 212 -1.12 -1.58 14.02
C PHE A 212 -2.47 -2.11 13.57
N ARG A 213 -3.57 -1.39 13.84
CA ARG A 213 -4.91 -1.78 13.38
C ARG A 213 -4.97 -1.73 11.87
N GLU A 214 -4.43 -0.68 11.26
CA GLU A 214 -4.27 -0.54 9.82
C GLU A 214 -2.85 -0.21 9.41
N VAL A 215 -2.49 -0.64 8.19
CA VAL A 215 -1.25 -0.24 7.51
C VAL A 215 -1.61 0.30 6.13
N HIS A 216 -1.40 1.59 5.92
CA HIS A 216 -1.66 2.28 4.66
C HIS A 216 -0.35 2.50 3.89
N LEU A 217 -0.27 1.96 2.69
CA LEU A 217 0.81 2.27 1.76
C LEU A 217 0.37 3.40 0.84
N LEU A 218 1.14 4.49 0.81
CA LEU A 218 0.99 5.55 -0.18
C LEU A 218 1.99 5.31 -1.31
N THR A 219 1.50 4.96 -2.50
CA THR A 219 2.33 4.66 -3.69
C THR A 219 1.82 5.40 -4.92
N TYR A 220 2.67 5.64 -5.91
CA TYR A 220 2.30 6.40 -7.10
C TYR A 220 1.64 5.51 -8.15
N ASP A 221 0.49 5.96 -8.66
CA ASP A 221 -0.16 5.38 -9.84
C ASP A 221 0.65 5.71 -11.09
N THR A 222 1.15 4.67 -11.75
CA THR A 222 1.84 4.71 -13.04
C THR A 222 0.93 4.32 -14.20
N GLY A 223 -0.34 3.98 -13.92
CA GLY A 223 -1.33 3.66 -14.93
C GLY A 223 -1.63 4.82 -15.88
N PRO A 224 -2.13 4.54 -17.09
CA PRO A 224 -2.59 5.58 -18.01
C PRO A 224 -3.77 6.34 -17.39
N ASP A 225 -3.77 7.67 -17.51
CA ASP A 225 -4.89 8.48 -17.05
C ASP A 225 -6.12 8.24 -17.95
N THR A 226 -7.06 7.41 -17.48
CA THR A 226 -8.29 7.13 -18.24
C THR A 226 -9.27 8.29 -18.25
N SER A 227 -9.02 9.36 -17.50
CA SER A 227 -9.87 10.56 -17.53
C SER A 227 -9.58 11.46 -18.73
N SER A 228 -8.44 11.28 -19.43
CA SER A 228 -8.11 12.04 -20.63
C SER A 228 -8.83 11.45 -21.86
N LYS A 229 -9.87 12.15 -22.31
CA LYS A 229 -10.58 11.84 -23.56
C LYS A 229 -9.64 12.06 -24.75
N ALA A 230 -9.16 10.95 -25.32
CA ALA A 230 -8.33 10.85 -26.51
C ALA A 230 -6.96 11.57 -26.41
N PRO A 231 -5.85 10.90 -26.76
CA PRO A 231 -4.52 11.51 -26.71
C PRO A 231 -4.41 12.56 -27.80
N THR A 232 -4.76 13.80 -27.47
CA THR A 232 -4.48 14.95 -28.32
C THR A 232 -3.12 15.50 -27.91
N THR A 233 -2.09 15.13 -28.68
CA THR A 233 -0.69 15.58 -28.64
C THR A 233 0.28 14.77 -27.76
N ASP A 234 1.49 14.57 -28.31
CA ASP A 234 2.62 13.74 -27.85
C ASP A 234 3.24 14.14 -26.49
N ASP A 235 2.61 15.05 -25.73
CA ASP A 235 3.16 15.59 -24.48
C ASP A 235 2.28 15.32 -23.25
N ASP A 236 1.37 14.35 -23.34
CA ASP A 236 0.53 13.89 -22.23
C ASP A 236 1.38 13.03 -21.26
N ARG A 237 2.32 13.69 -20.58
CA ARG A 237 3.06 13.09 -19.46
C ARG A 237 2.04 12.79 -18.38
N SER A 238 1.75 11.51 -18.17
CA SER A 238 0.82 11.05 -17.14
C SER A 238 1.17 11.71 -15.81
N VAL A 239 0.20 12.46 -15.27
CA VAL A 239 0.34 13.06 -13.95
C VAL A 239 0.30 11.91 -12.95
N ARG A 240 1.48 11.56 -12.41
CA ARG A 240 1.59 10.56 -11.34
C ARG A 240 0.73 11.01 -10.17
N THR A 241 -0.24 10.19 -9.81
CA THR A 241 -1.17 10.48 -8.72
C THR A 241 -0.84 9.55 -7.55
N LEU A 242 -0.69 10.10 -6.35
CA LEU A 242 -0.46 9.29 -5.16
C LEU A 242 -1.77 8.54 -4.80
N ARG A 243 -1.65 7.26 -4.48
CA ARG A 243 -2.77 6.37 -4.12
C ARG A 243 -2.53 5.75 -2.76
N ARG A 244 -3.60 5.61 -1.99
CA ARG A 244 -3.64 4.87 -0.73
C ARG A 244 -4.02 3.42 -0.99
N VAL A 245 -3.26 2.48 -0.44
CA VAL A 245 -3.57 1.05 -0.44
C VAL A 245 -3.61 0.55 1.02
N PRO A 246 -4.78 0.13 1.54
CA PRO A 246 -4.89 -0.49 2.85
C PRO A 246 -4.37 -1.94 2.79
N LEU A 247 -3.16 -2.18 3.28
CA LEU A 247 -2.46 -3.45 3.07
C LEU A 247 -3.12 -4.63 3.80
N LYS A 248 -3.69 -4.40 5.00
CA LYS A 248 -4.39 -5.44 5.76
C LYS A 248 -5.68 -5.86 5.06
N GLU A 249 -6.48 -4.89 4.61
CA GLU A 249 -7.67 -5.14 3.80
C GLU A 249 -7.31 -5.87 2.50
N LEU A 250 -6.29 -5.42 1.76
CA LEU A 250 -5.83 -6.11 0.54
C LEU A 250 -5.44 -7.56 0.81
N MET A 251 -4.73 -7.83 1.91
CA MET A 251 -4.35 -9.18 2.30
C MET A 251 -5.58 -10.04 2.65
N LEU A 252 -6.55 -9.46 3.35
CA LEU A 252 -7.81 -10.13 3.69
C LEU A 252 -8.57 -10.53 2.42
N LEU A 253 -8.73 -9.59 1.48
CA LEU A 253 -9.42 -9.85 0.20
C LEU A 253 -8.69 -10.90 -0.65
N ASP A 254 -7.37 -10.77 -0.82
CA ASP A 254 -6.53 -11.73 -1.55
C ASP A 254 -6.72 -13.16 -1.04
N ARG A 255 -6.64 -13.33 0.29
CA ARG A 255 -6.69 -14.66 0.91
C ARG A 255 -8.10 -15.22 1.01
N PHE A 256 -9.10 -14.38 1.29
CA PHE A 256 -10.49 -14.80 1.34
C PHE A 256 -11.01 -15.20 -0.05
N TYR A 257 -10.74 -14.38 -1.08
CA TYR A 257 -11.08 -14.70 -2.46
C TYR A 257 -10.44 -16.01 -2.91
N SER A 258 -9.13 -16.15 -2.70
CA SER A 258 -8.41 -17.36 -3.12
C SER A 258 -8.90 -18.61 -2.39
N ALA A 259 -9.29 -18.48 -1.11
CA ALA A 259 -9.90 -19.57 -0.36
C ALA A 259 -11.28 -19.93 -0.94
N CYS A 260 -12.17 -18.96 -1.17
CA CYS A 260 -13.48 -19.22 -1.80
C CYS A 260 -13.31 -19.93 -3.15
N HIS A 261 -12.41 -19.44 -4.00
CA HIS A 261 -12.18 -20.02 -5.31
C HIS A 261 -11.70 -21.48 -5.22
N GLY A 262 -10.66 -21.75 -4.42
CA GLY A 262 -10.13 -23.10 -4.27
C GLY A 262 -11.11 -24.06 -3.56
N ILE A 263 -11.92 -23.57 -2.61
CA ILE A 263 -12.99 -24.36 -2.00
C ILE A 263 -14.05 -24.71 -3.04
N ASN A 264 -14.45 -23.75 -3.87
CA ASN A 264 -15.42 -23.98 -4.93
C ASN A 264 -14.93 -25.07 -5.90
N GLU A 265 -13.67 -25.03 -6.33
CA GLU A 265 -13.06 -26.09 -7.15
C GLU A 265 -13.03 -27.47 -6.46
N ILE A 266 -12.91 -27.50 -5.13
CA ILE A 266 -12.93 -28.73 -4.35
C ILE A 266 -14.35 -29.30 -4.23
N LEU A 267 -15.36 -28.43 -4.18
CA LEU A 267 -16.77 -28.80 -4.05
C LEU A 267 -17.47 -29.07 -5.39
N ASP A 268 -16.81 -28.77 -6.52
CA ASP A 268 -17.36 -28.97 -7.87
C ASP A 268 -17.92 -30.40 -8.05
N GLY A 269 -19.18 -30.48 -8.49
CA GLY A 269 -19.91 -31.74 -8.68
C GLY A 269 -20.45 -32.40 -7.39
N THR A 270 -20.40 -31.71 -6.25
CA THR A 270 -21.11 -32.10 -5.02
C THR A 270 -22.47 -31.42 -4.92
N ASP A 271 -23.39 -31.91 -4.09
CA ASP A 271 -24.70 -31.27 -3.85
C ASP A 271 -24.63 -29.86 -3.19
N ARG A 272 -23.42 -29.30 -3.03
CA ARG A 272 -23.11 -28.04 -2.35
C ARG A 272 -22.28 -27.08 -3.20
N ASP A 273 -22.04 -27.39 -4.47
CA ASP A 273 -21.25 -26.57 -5.38
C ASP A 273 -21.83 -25.16 -5.59
N ASP A 274 -23.15 -25.01 -5.57
CA ASP A 274 -23.84 -23.71 -5.72
C ASP A 274 -24.30 -23.05 -4.40
N ASP A 275 -23.93 -23.60 -3.23
CA ASP A 275 -24.36 -23.08 -1.92
C ASP A 275 -23.41 -21.98 -1.41
N ALA A 276 -23.66 -20.73 -1.85
CA ALA A 276 -22.84 -19.57 -1.48
C ALA A 276 -22.73 -19.34 0.05
N VAL A 277 -23.79 -19.65 0.80
CA VAL A 277 -23.79 -19.51 2.27
C VAL A 277 -22.86 -20.54 2.92
N TYR A 278 -22.92 -21.79 2.44
CA TYR A 278 -22.02 -22.85 2.88
C TYR A 278 -20.56 -22.55 2.50
N LEU A 279 -20.32 -22.06 1.27
CA LEU A 279 -19.01 -21.62 0.80
C LEU A 279 -18.45 -20.48 1.67
N ASN A 280 -19.26 -19.48 1.99
CA ASN A 280 -18.88 -18.37 2.87
C ASN A 280 -18.41 -18.89 4.24
N ARG A 281 -19.16 -19.81 4.84
CA ARG A 281 -18.85 -20.41 6.15
C ARG A 281 -17.52 -21.16 6.12
N LEU A 282 -17.32 -22.02 5.12
CA LEU A 282 -16.06 -22.75 4.94
C LEU A 282 -14.87 -21.81 4.73
N ALA A 283 -15.03 -20.77 3.91
CA ALA A 283 -13.98 -19.77 3.68
C ALA A 283 -13.65 -18.99 4.96
N CYS A 284 -14.67 -18.53 5.70
CA CYS A 284 -14.47 -17.84 6.97
C CYS A 284 -13.70 -18.70 7.98
N GLU A 285 -14.10 -19.97 8.11
CA GLU A 285 -13.44 -20.92 9.01
C GLU A 285 -12.00 -21.20 8.59
N PHE A 286 -11.77 -21.48 7.30
CA PHE A 286 -10.46 -21.80 6.78
C PHE A 286 -9.48 -20.62 6.88
N VAL A 287 -9.91 -19.42 6.46
CA VAL A 287 -9.05 -18.22 6.47
C VAL A 287 -8.64 -17.85 7.89
N THR A 288 -9.56 -17.91 8.85
CA THR A 288 -9.24 -17.56 10.24
C THR A 288 -8.44 -18.64 10.94
N ARG A 289 -8.79 -19.93 10.82
CA ARG A 289 -8.09 -21.01 11.54
C ARG A 289 -6.82 -21.48 10.85
N ARG A 290 -6.83 -21.68 9.53
CA ARG A 290 -5.69 -22.26 8.80
C ARG A 290 -4.70 -21.22 8.32
N LEU A 291 -5.18 -20.05 7.89
CA LEU A 291 -4.28 -18.97 7.45
C LEU A 291 -3.93 -18.00 8.59
N GLU A 292 -4.61 -18.11 9.74
CA GLU A 292 -4.42 -17.24 10.90
C GLU A 292 -4.65 -15.76 10.54
N ILE A 293 -5.67 -15.50 9.71
CA ILE A 293 -6.02 -14.16 9.27
C ILE A 293 -7.34 -13.74 9.90
N GLY A 294 -7.26 -12.72 10.76
CA GLY A 294 -8.43 -12.09 11.32
C GLY A 294 -9.20 -12.96 12.32
N LYS A 295 -10.44 -12.56 12.58
CA LYS A 295 -11.40 -13.26 13.42
C LYS A 295 -12.76 -13.31 12.74
N ILE A 296 -13.59 -14.29 13.09
CA ILE A 296 -14.96 -14.36 12.60
C ILE A 296 -15.82 -13.42 13.45
N VAL A 297 -16.55 -12.53 12.81
CA VAL A 297 -17.58 -11.67 13.42
C VAL A 297 -18.92 -11.95 12.75
N ASN A 298 -20.03 -11.62 13.42
CA ASN A 298 -21.36 -11.73 12.84
C ASN A 298 -21.87 -10.34 12.49
N GLU A 299 -21.86 -10.01 11.20
CA GLU A 299 -22.29 -8.72 10.69
C GLU A 299 -23.40 -8.93 9.68
N ARG A 300 -24.39 -8.04 9.68
CA ARG A 300 -25.53 -8.10 8.73
C ARG A 300 -26.25 -9.46 8.67
N GLY A 301 -26.22 -10.22 9.76
CA GLY A 301 -26.88 -11.53 9.87
C GLY A 301 -26.05 -12.71 9.36
N GLY A 302 -24.78 -12.54 9.02
CA GLY A 302 -23.90 -13.62 8.57
C GLY A 302 -22.44 -13.50 9.04
N PRO A 303 -21.67 -14.62 8.97
CA PRO A 303 -20.26 -14.60 9.34
C PRO A 303 -19.44 -13.81 8.32
N HIS A 304 -18.56 -12.96 8.85
CA HIS A 304 -17.54 -12.23 8.11
C HIS A 304 -16.17 -12.51 8.72
N VAL A 305 -15.11 -12.48 7.92
CA VAL A 305 -13.74 -12.44 8.42
C VAL A 305 -13.32 -10.99 8.59
N GLN A 306 -13.08 -10.56 9.83
CA GLN A 306 -12.57 -9.23 10.14
C GLN A 306 -11.05 -9.27 10.34
N PHE A 307 -10.33 -8.40 9.64
CA PHE A 307 -8.89 -8.20 9.83
C PHE A 307 -8.55 -6.71 9.75
N GLY A 308 -8.05 -6.15 10.85
CA GLY A 308 -7.93 -4.70 11.00
C GLY A 308 -9.31 -4.05 11.20
N SER A 309 -9.62 -3.06 10.39
CA SER A 309 -10.89 -2.33 10.31
C SER A 309 -11.80 -2.81 9.18
N ALA A 310 -11.31 -3.74 8.34
CA ALA A 310 -12.07 -4.33 7.26
C ALA A 310 -12.66 -5.68 7.66
N ALA A 311 -13.83 -6.01 7.12
CA ALA A 311 -14.35 -7.37 7.11
C ALA A 311 -14.86 -7.78 5.72
N VAL A 312 -14.74 -9.06 5.41
CA VAL A 312 -15.17 -9.63 4.12
C VAL A 312 -16.07 -10.84 4.34
N ALA A 313 -17.07 -10.97 3.48
CA ALA A 313 -17.90 -12.17 3.35
C ALA A 313 -18.32 -12.39 1.90
N LEU A 314 -18.84 -13.59 1.63
CA LEU A 314 -19.57 -13.91 0.42
C LEU A 314 -21.08 -13.86 0.73
N THR A 315 -21.81 -13.02 0.00
CA THR A 315 -23.27 -12.89 0.08
C THR A 315 -23.98 -14.15 -0.44
N GLU A 316 -25.28 -14.28 -0.16
CA GLU A 316 -26.13 -15.36 -0.69
C GLU A 316 -26.17 -15.39 -2.24
N GLU A 317 -25.90 -14.25 -2.90
CA GLU A 317 -25.84 -14.14 -4.36
C GLU A 317 -24.46 -14.50 -4.94
N GLY A 318 -23.51 -14.95 -4.11
CA GLY A 318 -22.14 -15.25 -4.54
C GLY A 318 -21.28 -14.02 -4.84
N LYS A 319 -21.70 -12.83 -4.39
CA LYS A 319 -20.91 -11.59 -4.48
C LYS A 319 -20.06 -11.40 -3.22
N PHE A 320 -18.86 -10.85 -3.37
CA PHE A 320 -18.04 -10.43 -2.23
C PHE A 320 -18.57 -9.11 -1.67
N GLU A 321 -18.81 -9.10 -0.37
CA GLU A 321 -19.14 -7.91 0.40
C GLU A 321 -17.93 -7.50 1.24
N ILE A 322 -17.61 -6.22 1.22
CA ILE A 322 -16.52 -5.63 2.00
C ILE A 322 -17.13 -4.56 2.90
N LEU A 323 -16.92 -4.72 4.19
CA LEU A 323 -17.30 -3.76 5.21
C LEU A 323 -16.05 -3.00 5.64
N GLU A 324 -15.96 -1.72 5.29
CA GLU A 324 -14.88 -0.84 5.70
C GLU A 324 -15.23 -0.09 6.99
N PHE A 325 -14.21 0.30 7.75
CA PHE A 325 -14.34 1.15 8.93
C PHE A 325 -15.28 0.61 10.00
N LEU A 326 -15.30 -0.70 10.19
CA LEU A 326 -16.02 -1.28 11.31
C LEU A 326 -15.37 -0.79 12.60
N GLU A 327 -16.07 0.08 13.33
CA GLU A 327 -15.80 0.32 14.75
C GLU A 327 -15.70 -1.04 15.41
N LEU A 328 -14.62 -1.28 16.17
CA LEU A 328 -14.47 -2.55 16.85
C LEU A 328 -15.69 -2.68 17.78
N PRO A 329 -16.56 -3.70 17.62
CA PRO A 329 -17.49 -4.00 18.68
C PRO A 329 -16.67 -4.28 19.93
N ASP A 330 -17.15 -3.76 21.05
CA ASP A 330 -16.55 -3.96 22.36
C ASP A 330 -16.20 -5.45 22.57
N ILE A 331 -15.17 -5.70 23.39
CA ILE A 331 -14.40 -6.95 23.57
C ILE A 331 -15.23 -8.19 24.02
N HIS A 332 -16.56 -8.12 23.94
CA HIS A 332 -17.51 -9.09 24.49
C HIS A 332 -18.30 -9.89 23.45
N ASP A 333 -18.01 -9.78 22.15
CA ASP A 333 -18.67 -10.65 21.18
C ASP A 333 -18.32 -12.12 21.42
N GLU A 334 -19.36 -12.93 21.62
CA GLU A 334 -19.25 -14.38 21.69
C GLU A 334 -18.56 -14.89 20.43
N ALA A 335 -17.51 -15.69 20.60
CA ALA A 335 -16.77 -16.25 19.47
C ALA A 335 -17.73 -17.00 18.53
N VAL A 336 -17.90 -16.49 17.31
CA VAL A 336 -18.76 -17.13 16.30
C VAL A 336 -18.14 -18.47 15.93
N GLN A 337 -18.78 -19.56 16.33
CA GLN A 337 -18.34 -20.90 15.98
C GLN A 337 -18.99 -21.33 14.66
N ILE A 338 -18.15 -21.59 13.66
CA ILE A 338 -18.56 -22.25 12.42
C ILE A 338 -18.29 -23.74 12.57
N ALA A 339 -19.34 -24.56 12.42
CA ALA A 339 -19.25 -26.01 12.56
C ALA A 339 -18.77 -26.67 11.26
N GLU A 340 -19.03 -26.02 10.12
CA GLU A 340 -18.65 -26.44 8.79
C GLU A 340 -17.13 -26.43 8.61
N ARG A 341 -16.56 -27.54 8.12
CA ARG A 341 -15.13 -27.68 7.89
C ARG A 341 -14.85 -28.53 6.66
N LEU A 342 -13.76 -28.19 5.97
CA LEU A 342 -13.14 -29.05 4.98
C LEU A 342 -12.56 -30.29 5.67
N THR A 343 -12.45 -31.39 4.92
CA THR A 343 -11.66 -32.54 5.39
C THR A 343 -10.18 -32.18 5.39
N ALA A 344 -9.35 -32.89 6.18
CA ALA A 344 -7.91 -32.64 6.23
C ALA A 344 -7.23 -32.76 4.84
N GLU A 345 -7.71 -33.67 3.98
CA GLU A 345 -7.21 -33.82 2.61
C GLU A 345 -7.58 -32.63 1.73
N GLN A 346 -8.81 -32.11 1.85
CA GLN A 346 -9.26 -30.92 1.13
C GLN A 346 -8.49 -29.67 1.58
N GLU A 347 -8.22 -29.52 2.88
CA GLU A 347 -7.40 -28.43 3.41
C GLU A 347 -5.98 -28.44 2.84
N GLU A 348 -5.34 -29.61 2.80
CA GLU A 348 -3.98 -29.73 2.27
C GLU A 348 -3.94 -29.39 0.77
N ARG A 349 -4.92 -29.88 0.01
CA ARG A 349 -5.07 -29.55 -1.42
C ARG A 349 -5.28 -28.04 -1.62
N LEU A 350 -6.07 -27.39 -0.76
CA LEU A 350 -6.29 -25.95 -0.80
C LEU A 350 -5.01 -25.16 -0.45
N LEU A 351 -4.26 -25.58 0.56
CA LEU A 351 -2.98 -24.95 0.91
C LEU A 351 -1.97 -25.07 -0.23
N GLU A 352 -1.89 -26.23 -0.88
CA GLU A 352 -1.05 -26.43 -2.06
C GLU A 352 -1.48 -25.48 -3.19
N HIS A 353 -2.79 -25.35 -3.45
CA HIS A 353 -3.33 -24.41 -4.44
C HIS A 353 -2.94 -22.96 -4.11
N LEU A 354 -3.12 -22.52 -2.86
CA LEU A 354 -2.76 -21.17 -2.42
C LEU A 354 -1.25 -20.90 -2.53
N SER A 355 -0.39 -21.91 -2.28
CA SER A 355 1.06 -21.78 -2.39
C SER A 355 1.56 -21.61 -3.82
N LYS A 356 0.84 -22.17 -4.81
CA LYS A 356 1.16 -22.06 -6.23
C LYS A 356 0.79 -20.70 -6.81
N GLY A 357 0.04 -19.88 -6.07
CA GLY A 357 -0.34 -18.52 -6.42
C GLY A 357 -1.59 -18.51 -7.30
N ALA A 358 -2.76 -18.33 -6.69
CA ALA A 358 -4.05 -18.34 -7.38
C ALA A 358 -4.33 -17.09 -8.24
N LEU A 359 -3.53 -16.03 -8.13
CA LEU A 359 -3.68 -14.82 -8.96
C LEU A 359 -2.67 -14.83 -10.12
N GLU A 360 -2.88 -15.70 -11.10
CA GLU A 360 -2.40 -15.43 -12.45
C GLU A 360 -3.10 -14.17 -13.00
N GLN A 361 -2.39 -13.43 -13.85
CA GLN A 361 -2.77 -12.14 -14.44
C GLN A 361 -4.22 -12.10 -14.92
N GLY A 362 -5.04 -11.16 -14.42
CA GLY A 362 -6.33 -10.88 -15.06
C GLY A 362 -7.45 -10.34 -14.16
N LEU A 363 -7.37 -10.53 -12.84
CA LEU A 363 -8.33 -9.92 -11.91
C LEU A 363 -7.92 -8.47 -11.64
N SER A 364 -8.21 -7.62 -12.63
CA SER A 364 -8.47 -6.21 -12.39
C SER A 364 -9.62 -6.16 -11.41
N TYR A 365 -9.36 -5.80 -10.14
CA TYR A 365 -10.41 -5.14 -9.38
C TYR A 365 -10.72 -3.89 -10.19
N GLU A 366 -11.76 -3.93 -11.03
CA GLU A 366 -12.43 -2.70 -11.46
C GLU A 366 -13.07 -2.12 -10.19
N THR A 367 -12.24 -1.56 -9.32
CA THR A 367 -12.68 -0.61 -8.33
C THR A 367 -13.20 0.57 -9.13
N TYR A 368 -14.50 0.53 -9.44
CA TYR A 368 -15.21 1.69 -9.92
C TYR A 368 -15.04 2.77 -8.85
N ASP A 369 -14.15 3.71 -9.19
CA ASP A 369 -13.63 4.80 -8.38
C ASP A 369 -12.79 4.39 -7.15
N PRO A 370 -11.69 5.11 -6.86
CA PRO A 370 -11.09 5.07 -5.53
C PRO A 370 -12.17 5.41 -4.48
N PRO A 371 -12.00 5.02 -3.20
CA PRO A 371 -12.80 5.55 -2.10
C PRO A 371 -12.41 7.02 -1.85
N SER A 372 -12.59 7.87 -2.86
CA SER A 372 -12.70 9.32 -2.75
C SER A 372 -14.17 9.77 -2.76
N ARG A 373 -15.14 8.84 -2.85
CA ARG A 373 -16.53 9.15 -2.49
C ARG A 373 -16.50 9.84 -1.13
N PRO A 374 -17.18 10.99 -0.97
CA PRO A 374 -17.38 11.54 0.37
C PRO A 374 -17.98 10.43 1.21
N ARG A 375 -17.31 10.08 2.32
CA ARG A 375 -17.89 9.22 3.34
C ARG A 375 -19.27 9.79 3.60
N ARG A 376 -20.30 8.96 3.39
CA ARG A 376 -21.66 9.29 3.82
C ARG A 376 -21.56 9.66 5.29
N SER A 377 -22.00 10.86 5.62
CA SER A 377 -22.08 11.26 7.02
C SER A 377 -23.11 10.36 7.70
N ARG A 378 -23.04 10.19 9.02
CA ARG A 378 -24.05 9.42 9.78
C ARG A 378 -25.50 9.92 9.50
N ALA A 379 -25.65 11.20 9.13
CA ALA A 379 -26.91 11.79 8.68
C ALA A 379 -27.50 11.17 7.39
N ASP A 380 -26.67 10.54 6.55
CA ASP A 380 -27.12 9.83 5.34
C ASP A 380 -27.59 8.39 5.64
N LEU A 381 -27.26 7.84 6.82
CA LEU A 381 -27.72 6.53 7.27
C LEU A 381 -29.01 6.63 8.12
N ASP A 382 -29.21 7.76 8.81
CA ASP A 382 -30.43 8.02 9.59
C ASP A 382 -31.64 8.43 8.71
N GLY A 383 -31.44 8.62 7.40
CA GLY A 383 -32.48 9.02 6.43
C GLY A 383 -33.18 7.87 5.70
N GLU A 384 -32.75 6.63 5.89
CA GLU A 384 -33.38 5.43 5.33
C GLU A 384 -34.06 4.62 6.46
N ASN A 385 -35.18 5.14 6.96
CA ASN A 385 -36.15 4.41 7.79
C ASN A 385 -37.57 4.67 7.31
#